data_AF-A0A938MB61-F1
#
_entry.id   AF-A0A938MB61-F1
#
_cell.length_a   1.000
_cell.length_b   1.000
_cell.length_c   1.000
_cell.angle_alpha   90.00
_cell.angle_beta   90.00
_cell.angle_gamma   90.00
#
_symmetry.space_group_name_H-M   'P 1'
#
loop_
_entity.id
_entity.type
_entity.pdbx_description
1 polymer ?
#
loop_
_entity_poly.entity_id
_entity_poly.type
_entity_poly.pdbx_seq_one_letter_code
_entity_poly.pdbx_strand_id
1 'polypeptide(L)'
;MTCREGTLGLCEMPLSLKTLLAEPGRTLDRQLALFALLSLGILDWLSSGLVSGTHALRIFFNAENCLFVRQRLRDKTADRIMSHGVQLPDLFDALPREEAHREFQHELATMRSLCLKLLEEKQAAA
;
A
#
# COMPACT_ATOMS: atom_id res chain seq x y z
N MET A 1 10.84 -2.24 -39.85
CA MET A 1 10.26 -3.45 -39.22
C MET A 1 9.15 -3.00 -38.29
N THR A 2 8.01 -3.64 -38.40
CA THR A 2 6.65 -3.23 -38.02
C THR A 2 6.46 -2.98 -36.52
N CYS A 3 5.89 -1.80 -36.20
CA CYS A 3 5.17 -1.61 -34.95
C CYS A 3 3.90 -2.46 -34.99
N ARG A 4 3.66 -3.26 -33.94
CA ARG A 4 2.41 -4.01 -33.73
C ARG A 4 1.74 -3.45 -32.48
N GLU A 5 0.52 -2.99 -32.67
CA GLU A 5 -0.39 -2.53 -31.62
C GLU A 5 -0.71 -3.66 -30.63
N GLY A 6 -0.80 -3.32 -29.34
CA GLY A 6 -1.33 -4.20 -28.32
C GLY A 6 -0.83 -3.85 -26.92
N THR A 7 -1.73 -3.35 -26.09
CA THR A 7 -1.59 -3.02 -24.65
C THR A 7 -0.88 -1.70 -24.36
N LEU A 8 -1.69 -0.73 -23.91
CA LEU A 8 -1.25 0.47 -23.20
C LEU A 8 -0.32 0.05 -22.06
N GLY A 9 0.99 0.20 -22.29
CA GLY A 9 1.99 0.21 -21.23
C GLY A 9 1.77 1.46 -20.39
N LEU A 10 0.82 1.40 -19.46
CA LEU A 10 0.83 2.29 -18.31
C LEU A 10 2.18 2.06 -17.64
N CYS A 11 3.05 3.08 -17.68
CA CYS A 11 4.33 3.08 -16.99
C CYS A 11 4.19 2.42 -15.62
N GLU A 12 4.73 1.20 -15.47
CA GLU A 12 4.75 0.44 -14.22
C GLU A 12 5.80 1.03 -13.25
N MET A 13 5.76 2.36 -13.05
CA MET A 13 6.70 3.04 -12.18
C MET A 13 6.25 2.85 -10.74
N PRO A 14 7.09 2.27 -9.86
CA PRO A 14 6.76 2.16 -8.46
C PRO A 14 6.53 3.54 -7.86
N LEU A 15 5.48 3.67 -7.03
CA LEU A 15 5.22 4.87 -6.26
C LEU A 15 6.36 5.03 -5.25
N SER A 16 7.12 6.11 -5.36
CA SER A 16 8.14 6.43 -4.36
C SER A 16 7.51 7.21 -3.21
N LEU A 17 7.28 6.55 -2.07
CA LEU A 17 6.80 7.25 -0.87
C LEU A 17 7.77 8.35 -0.44
N LYS A 18 9.07 8.12 -0.63
CA LYS A 18 10.10 9.13 -0.38
C LYS A 18 9.81 10.41 -1.16
N THR A 19 9.54 10.32 -2.46
CA THR A 19 9.26 11.49 -3.29
C THR A 19 7.93 12.15 -2.93
N LEU A 20 6.89 11.36 -2.63
CA LEU A 20 5.54 11.86 -2.34
C LEU A 20 5.40 12.48 -0.94
N LEU A 21 6.19 12.00 0.03
CA LEU A 21 6.06 12.37 1.44
C LEU A 21 7.18 13.28 1.95
N ALA A 22 8.37 13.27 1.35
CA ALA A 22 9.53 14.02 1.85
C ALA A 22 9.59 15.49 1.40
N GLU A 23 8.44 16.15 1.19
CA GLU A 23 8.42 17.59 0.90
C GLU A 23 9.03 18.41 2.05
N PRO A 24 9.88 19.40 1.75
CA PRO A 24 10.47 20.28 2.77
C PRO A 24 9.38 20.98 3.60
N GLY A 25 9.52 20.95 4.93
CA GLY A 25 8.59 21.61 5.85
C GLY A 25 7.34 20.79 6.21
N ARG A 26 7.19 19.56 5.70
CA ARG A 26 6.07 18.70 6.10
C ARG A 26 6.33 18.04 7.46
N THR A 27 5.36 18.15 8.38
CA THR A 27 5.40 17.50 9.69
C THR A 27 5.25 15.98 9.56
N LEU A 28 5.77 15.24 10.53
CA LEU A 28 5.68 13.77 10.55
C LEU A 28 4.21 13.31 10.56
N ASP A 29 3.35 13.98 11.33
CA ASP A 29 1.92 13.64 11.39
C ASP A 29 1.22 13.82 10.05
N ARG A 30 1.57 14.87 9.30
CA ARG A 30 1.04 15.07 7.94
C ARG A 30 1.57 14.02 6.97
N GLN A 31 2.82 13.59 7.10
CA GLN A 31 3.36 12.49 6.30
C GLN A 31 2.63 11.17 6.58
N LEU A 32 2.35 10.88 7.86
CA LEU A 32 1.62 9.69 8.30
C LEU A 32 0.15 9.72 7.83
N ALA A 33 -0.51 10.87 7.89
CA ALA A 33 -1.86 11.03 7.37
C ALA A 33 -1.92 10.80 5.85
N LEU A 34 -0.97 11.36 5.10
CA LEU A 34 -0.91 11.15 3.65
C LEU A 34 -0.55 9.71 3.29
N PHE A 35 0.36 9.08 4.02
CA PHE A 35 0.64 7.65 3.90
C PHE A 35 -0.63 6.80 4.09
N ALA A 36 -1.42 7.09 5.14
CA ALA A 36 -2.65 6.37 5.41
C ALA A 36 -3.69 6.56 4.29
N LEU A 37 -3.85 7.79 3.77
CA LEU A 37 -4.75 8.07 2.65
C LEU A 37 -4.32 7.37 1.36
N LEU A 38 -3.02 7.37 1.03
CA LEU A 38 -2.50 6.63 -0.12
C LEU A 38 -2.73 5.13 0.04
N SER A 39 -2.49 4.59 1.24
CA SER A 39 -2.75 3.18 1.54
C SER A 39 -4.22 2.83 1.35
N LEU A 40 -5.15 3.66 1.83
CA LEU A 40 -6.60 3.47 1.62
C LEU A 40 -6.97 3.44 0.12
N GLY A 41 -6.38 4.32 -0.69
CA GLY A 41 -6.59 4.32 -2.14
C GLY A 41 -6.14 3.00 -2.80
N ILE A 42 -4.97 2.48 -2.41
CA ILE A 42 -4.49 1.18 -2.90
C ILE A 42 -5.40 0.03 -2.46
N LEU A 43 -5.89 0.06 -1.21
CA LEU A 43 -6.81 -0.97 -0.69
C LEU A 43 -8.17 -0.95 -1.39
N ASP A 44 -8.65 0.24 -1.79
CA ASP A 44 -9.86 0.37 -2.59
C ASP A 44 -9.70 -0.28 -3.96
N TRP A 45 -8.58 -0.01 -4.64
CA TRP A 45 -8.25 -0.65 -5.92
C TRP A 45 -8.07 -2.17 -5.81
N LEU A 46 -7.47 -2.66 -4.72
CA LEU A 46 -7.35 -4.10 -4.46
C LEU A 46 -8.72 -4.74 -4.25
N SER A 47 -9.60 -4.10 -3.47
CA SER A 47 -10.92 -4.65 -3.16
C SER A 47 -11.88 -4.67 -4.35
N SER A 48 -11.73 -3.70 -5.27
CA SER A 48 -12.48 -3.66 -6.53
C SER A 48 -11.92 -4.60 -7.60
N GLY A 49 -10.75 -5.21 -7.36
CA GLY A 49 -10.05 -6.04 -8.33
C GLY A 49 -9.40 -5.25 -9.47
N LEU A 50 -9.31 -3.91 -9.35
CA LEU A 50 -8.65 -3.05 -10.34
C LEU A 50 -7.15 -3.34 -10.41
N VAL A 51 -6.54 -3.71 -9.28
CA VAL A 51 -5.16 -4.18 -9.20
C VAL A 51 -5.08 -5.48 -8.42
N SER A 52 -4.14 -6.36 -8.80
CA SER A 52 -3.86 -7.59 -8.04
C SER A 52 -2.94 -7.31 -6.86
N GLY A 53 -2.88 -8.23 -5.89
CA GLY A 53 -1.91 -8.19 -4.80
C GLY A 53 -0.47 -8.08 -5.30
N THR A 54 -0.10 -8.86 -6.33
CA THR A 54 1.23 -8.80 -6.95
C THR A 54 1.53 -7.43 -7.56
N HIS A 55 0.54 -6.82 -8.21
CA HIS A 55 0.70 -5.49 -8.77
C HIS A 55 0.87 -4.45 -7.66
N ALA A 56 0.04 -4.48 -6.62
CA ALA A 56 0.14 -3.60 -5.44
C ALA A 56 1.47 -3.76 -4.70
N LEU A 57 2.00 -4.98 -4.58
CA LEU A 57 3.34 -5.25 -4.04
C LEU A 57 4.41 -4.51 -4.83
N ARG A 58 4.39 -4.62 -6.16
CA ARG A 58 5.37 -3.97 -7.03
C ARG A 58 5.30 -2.44 -6.92
N ILE A 59 4.09 -1.87 -6.99
CA ILE A 59 3.93 -0.42 -7.08
C ILE A 59 3.99 0.30 -5.72
N PHE A 60 3.53 -0.32 -4.63
CA PHE A 60 3.36 0.36 -3.35
C PHE A 60 3.96 -0.39 -2.17
N PHE A 61 3.64 -1.68 -1.98
CA PHE A 61 4.15 -2.45 -0.82
C PHE A 61 5.57 -2.99 -1.01
N ASN A 62 6.37 -2.39 -1.89
CA ASN A 62 7.72 -2.84 -2.20
C ASN A 62 8.71 -2.58 -1.05
N ALA A 63 9.88 -3.22 -1.13
CA ALA A 63 10.92 -3.15 -0.11
C ALA A 63 11.45 -1.72 0.13
N GLU A 64 11.52 -0.89 -0.91
CA GLU A 64 11.97 0.51 -0.77
C GLU A 64 11.01 1.32 0.10
N ASN A 65 9.71 1.20 -0.17
CA ASN A 65 8.68 1.86 0.61
C ASN A 65 8.60 1.30 2.04
N CYS A 66 8.78 -0.01 2.22
CA CYS A 66 8.86 -0.61 3.56
C CYS A 66 10.02 -0.02 4.36
N LEU A 67 11.20 0.10 3.74
CA LEU A 67 12.38 0.66 4.37
C LEU A 67 12.17 2.15 4.70
N PHE A 68 11.57 2.91 3.79
CA PHE A 68 11.24 4.31 4.02
C PHE A 68 10.31 4.48 5.23
N VAL A 69 9.23 3.71 5.31
CA VAL A 69 8.28 3.76 6.44
C VAL A 69 9.01 3.46 7.76
N ARG A 70 9.81 2.39 7.80
CA ARG A 70 10.58 2.02 9.01
C ARG A 70 11.59 3.09 9.44
N GLN A 71 12.33 3.66 8.50
CA GLN A 71 13.43 4.57 8.83
C GLN A 71 12.99 6.03 9.03
N ARG A 72 11.98 6.47 8.27
CA ARG A 72 11.56 7.88 8.19
C ARG A 72 10.25 8.15 8.91
N LEU A 73 9.23 7.33 8.69
CA LEU A 73 7.95 7.52 9.36
C LEU A 73 7.97 7.00 10.81
N ARG A 74 8.72 5.93 11.07
CA ARG A 74 8.99 5.36 12.42
C ARG A 74 7.73 5.10 13.25
N ASP A 75 6.61 4.84 12.58
CA ASP A 75 5.32 4.56 13.20
C ASP A 75 4.99 3.07 13.08
N LYS A 76 4.62 2.45 14.20
CA LYS A 76 4.35 1.01 14.26
C LYS A 76 3.11 0.62 13.47
N THR A 77 2.10 1.48 13.42
CA THR A 77 0.88 1.23 12.65
C THR A 77 1.18 1.29 11.15
N ALA A 78 1.98 2.27 10.73
CA ALA A 78 2.44 2.38 9.34
C ALA A 78 3.28 1.17 8.89
N ASP A 79 4.22 0.71 9.72
CA ASP A 79 5.04 -0.47 9.41
C ASP A 79 4.19 -1.77 9.33
N ARG A 80 3.18 -1.90 10.19
CA ARG A 80 2.23 -3.02 10.12
C ARG A 80 1.43 -3.00 8.83
N ILE A 81 0.92 -1.85 8.40
CA ILE A 81 0.22 -1.71 7.11
C ILE A 81 1.12 -2.22 5.97
N MET A 82 2.38 -1.78 5.92
CA MET A 82 3.31 -2.27 4.89
C MET A 82 3.53 -3.78 4.97
N SER A 83 3.70 -4.32 6.17
CA SER A 83 3.95 -5.75 6.40
C SER A 83 2.78 -6.62 5.92
N HIS A 84 1.53 -6.20 6.20
CA HIS A 84 0.33 -6.87 5.69
C HIS A 84 0.24 -6.80 4.16
N GLY A 85 0.62 -5.68 3.56
CA GLY A 85 0.59 -5.52 2.10
C GLY A 85 1.61 -6.40 1.37
N VAL A 86 2.75 -6.69 1.98
CA VAL A 86 3.81 -7.52 1.38
C VAL A 86 3.38 -8.96 1.16
N GLN A 87 2.61 -9.52 2.09
CA GLN A 87 2.18 -10.93 2.08
C GLN A 87 0.94 -11.21 1.22
N LEU A 88 0.27 -10.17 0.69
CA LEU A 88 -0.97 -10.35 -0.09
C LEU A 88 -0.84 -11.30 -1.30
N PRO A 89 0.27 -11.29 -2.07
CA PRO A 89 0.45 -12.26 -3.15
C PRO A 89 0.61 -13.69 -2.63
N ASP A 90 1.33 -13.86 -1.53
CA ASP A 90 1.68 -15.16 -0.95
C ASP A 90 0.43 -15.96 -0.54
N LEU A 91 -0.68 -15.28 -0.23
CA LEU A 91 -1.96 -15.92 0.06
C LEU A 91 -2.44 -16.82 -1.08
N PHE A 92 -2.25 -16.39 -2.33
CA PHE A 92 -2.70 -17.14 -3.52
C PHE A 92 -1.70 -18.21 -3.95
N ASP A 93 -0.46 -18.14 -3.47
CA ASP A 93 0.55 -19.18 -3.66
C ASP A 93 0.44 -20.29 -2.59
N ALA A 94 -0.03 -19.95 -1.38
CA ALA A 94 -0.09 -20.85 -0.24
C ALA A 94 -1.44 -21.54 -0.01
N LEU A 95 -2.55 -20.94 -0.46
CA LEU A 95 -3.91 -21.40 -0.13
C LEU A 95 -4.74 -21.76 -1.38
N PRO A 96 -5.74 -22.65 -1.25
CA PRO A 96 -6.78 -22.84 -2.26
C PRO A 96 -7.49 -21.51 -2.58
N ARG A 97 -7.95 -21.36 -3.82
CA ARG A 97 -8.46 -20.08 -4.33
C ARG A 97 -9.54 -19.44 -3.46
N GLU A 98 -10.52 -20.21 -3.01
CA GLU A 98 -11.64 -19.72 -2.19
C GLU A 98 -11.16 -19.27 -0.80
N GLU A 99 -10.22 -19.99 -0.21
CA GLU A 99 -9.59 -19.66 1.08
C GLU A 99 -8.70 -18.42 0.94
N ALA A 100 -7.84 -18.39 -0.08
CA ALA A 100 -7.00 -17.24 -0.42
C ALA A 100 -7.84 -15.97 -0.60
N HIS A 101 -8.99 -16.05 -1.26
CA HIS A 101 -9.87 -14.90 -1.43
C HIS A 101 -10.46 -14.42 -0.10
N ARG A 102 -10.88 -15.33 0.79
CA ARG A 102 -11.39 -14.97 2.11
C ARG A 102 -10.32 -14.29 2.96
N GLU A 103 -9.13 -14.88 3.03
CA GLU A 103 -8.00 -14.31 3.76
C GLU A 103 -7.57 -12.97 3.17
N PHE A 104 -7.56 -12.84 1.84
CA PHE A 104 -7.27 -11.57 1.18
C PHE A 104 -8.25 -10.47 1.60
N GLN A 105 -9.56 -10.74 1.60
CA GLN A 105 -10.54 -9.75 2.08
C GLN A 105 -10.38 -9.43 3.57
N HIS A 106 -10.04 -10.43 4.39
CA HIS A 106 -9.76 -10.23 5.81
C HIS A 106 -8.54 -9.31 6.03
N GLU A 107 -7.45 -9.54 5.30
CA GLU A 107 -6.25 -8.72 5.30
C GLU A 107 -6.56 -7.28 4.87
N LEU A 108 -7.31 -7.08 3.78
CA LEU A 108 -7.72 -5.74 3.35
C LEU A 108 -8.55 -5.02 4.41
N ALA A 109 -9.47 -5.72 5.09
CA ALA A 109 -10.28 -5.14 6.17
C ALA A 109 -9.40 -4.73 7.37
N THR A 110 -8.44 -5.58 7.75
CA THR A 110 -7.47 -5.29 8.81
C THR A 110 -6.63 -4.06 8.47
N MET A 111 -6.09 -4.00 7.26
CA MET A 111 -5.28 -2.86 6.79
C MET A 111 -6.10 -1.55 6.76
N ARG A 112 -7.37 -1.60 6.34
CA ARG A 112 -8.27 -0.44 6.39
C ARG A 112 -8.46 0.06 7.81
N SER A 113 -8.71 -0.84 8.77
CA SER A 113 -8.83 -0.47 10.18
C SER A 113 -7.56 0.19 10.71
N LEU A 114 -6.38 -0.34 10.37
CA LEU A 114 -5.10 0.26 10.73
C LEU A 114 -4.93 1.67 10.14
N CYS A 115 -5.32 1.88 8.88
CA CYS A 115 -5.24 3.19 8.24
C CYS A 115 -6.16 4.22 8.90
N LEU A 116 -7.40 3.83 9.21
CA LEU A 116 -8.36 4.70 9.90
C LEU A 116 -7.87 5.08 11.30
N LYS A 117 -7.39 4.09 12.07
CA LYS A 117 -6.78 4.33 13.37
C LYS A 117 -5.60 5.31 13.28
N LEU A 118 -4.72 5.12 12.29
CA LEU A 118 -3.59 6.03 12.09
C LEU A 118 -4.07 7.45 11.80
N LEU A 119 -5.12 7.64 10.99
CA LEU A 119 -5.68 8.96 10.70
C LEU A 119 -6.31 9.61 11.93
N GLU A 120 -7.07 8.86 12.73
CA GLU A 120 -7.66 9.35 13.97
C GLU A 120 -6.59 9.84 14.95
N GLU A 121 -5.51 9.07 15.12
CA GLU A 121 -4.37 9.45 15.97
C GLU A 121 -3.68 10.74 15.51
N LYS A 122 -3.63 11.01 14.19
CA LYS A 122 -3.02 12.24 13.65
C LYS A 122 -3.96 13.43 13.65
N GLN A 123 -5.27 13.22 13.54
CA GLN A 123 -6.27 14.29 13.68
C GLN A 123 -6.44 14.73 15.13
N ALA A 124 -6.33 13.81 16.09
CA ALA A 124 -6.42 14.12 17.52
C ALA A 124 -5.20 14.88 18.07
N ALA A 125 -4.08 14.88 17.33
CA ALA A 125 -2.83 15.53 17.71
C ALA A 125 -2.61 16.92 17.06
N ALA A 126 -3.52 17.35 16.18
CA ALA A 126 -3.50 18.64 15.47
C ALA A 126 -4.36 19.69 16.21
#